data_AF-A0A7S2IJB7-F1
#
_entry.id   AF-A0A7S2IJB7-F1
#
_cell.length_a   1.000
_cell.length_b   1.000
_cell.length_c   1.000
_cell.angle_alpha   90.00
_cell.angle_beta   90.00
_cell.angle_gamma   90.00
#
_symmetry.space_group_name_H-M   'P 1'
#
loop_
_entity.id
_entity.type
_entity.pdbx_description
1 polymer ?
#
loop_
_entity_poly.entity_id
_entity_poly.type
_entity_poly.pdbx_seq_one_letter_code
_entity_poly.pdbx_strand_id
1 'polypeptide(L)'
;DKAARLVAWLRWREVAAEPRALVWTILLPMLLLTLFFGMPSGFQFNDPTSRGQLMEMSGGFYPGIATSIVVSSFSVVLVRERTTKAKHVMISQGLPPSAYWAGTVCLHYLHAVVVSLYVPVVSILTMQNYITEPAVAELGTTISHHRALVAFVAATLSPLPITLSAYLMSFMF
;
A
#
# COMPACT_ATOMS: atom_id res chain seq x y z
N ASP A 1 1.43 17.33 -21.34
CA ASP A 1 2.73 16.78 -21.80
C ASP A 1 2.53 15.42 -22.44
N LYS A 2 2.87 15.23 -23.72
CA LYS A 2 2.58 14.00 -24.47
C LYS A 2 3.47 12.82 -24.03
N ALA A 3 4.71 13.11 -23.64
CA ALA A 3 5.68 12.12 -23.18
C ALA A 3 5.25 11.45 -21.86
N ALA A 4 4.82 12.23 -20.87
CA ALA A 4 4.36 11.69 -19.59
C ALA A 4 3.15 10.75 -19.74
N ARG A 5 2.20 11.10 -20.61
CA ARG A 5 1.04 10.23 -20.93
C ARG A 5 1.48 8.93 -21.60
N LEU A 6 2.44 8.99 -22.53
CA LEU A 6 2.96 7.80 -23.20
C LEU A 6 3.64 6.85 -22.20
N VAL A 7 4.45 7.38 -21.28
CA VAL A 7 5.11 6.57 -20.24
C VAL A 7 4.09 5.94 -19.31
N ALA A 8 3.13 6.72 -18.82
CA ALA A 8 2.07 6.19 -17.95
C ALA A 8 1.31 5.05 -18.65
N TRP A 9 1.01 5.21 -19.93
CA TRP A 9 0.36 4.18 -20.73
C TRP A 9 1.25 2.94 -20.95
N LEU A 10 2.53 3.11 -21.25
CA LEU A 10 3.48 2.00 -21.41
C LEU A 10 3.63 1.21 -20.10
N ARG A 11 3.76 1.91 -18.98
CA ARG A 11 3.81 1.31 -17.64
C ARG A 11 2.54 0.55 -17.30
N TRP A 12 1.37 1.11 -17.62
CA TRP A 12 0.10 0.42 -17.47
C TRP A 12 0.02 -0.85 -18.31
N ARG A 13 0.52 -0.82 -19.56
CA ARG A 13 0.56 -2.01 -20.42
C ARG A 13 1.54 -3.06 -19.93
N GLU A 14 2.67 -2.66 -19.37
CA GLU A 14 3.64 -3.57 -18.75
C GLU A 14 2.99 -4.32 -17.58
N VAL A 15 2.29 -3.59 -16.71
CA VAL A 15 1.51 -4.19 -15.61
C VAL A 15 0.42 -5.11 -16.12
N ALA A 16 -0.30 -4.71 -17.17
CA ALA A 16 -1.33 -5.55 -17.79
C ALA A 16 -0.76 -6.80 -18.49
N ALA A 17 0.46 -6.73 -19.00
CA ALA A 17 1.15 -7.85 -19.65
C ALA A 17 1.66 -8.88 -18.64
N GLU A 18 1.93 -8.48 -17.40
CA GLU A 18 2.38 -9.37 -16.32
C GLU A 18 1.31 -9.48 -15.20
N PRO A 19 0.16 -10.14 -15.46
CA PRO A 19 -0.91 -10.25 -14.46
C PRO A 19 -0.45 -10.98 -13.20
N ARG A 20 0.55 -11.88 -13.32
CA ARG A 20 1.16 -12.56 -12.18
C ARG A 20 1.83 -11.58 -11.21
N ALA A 21 2.55 -10.58 -11.72
CA ALA A 21 3.17 -9.57 -10.88
C ALA A 21 2.10 -8.75 -10.15
N LEU A 22 1.01 -8.39 -10.83
CA LEU A 22 -0.13 -7.69 -10.24
C LEU A 22 -0.78 -8.51 -9.11
N VAL A 23 -0.96 -9.82 -9.32
CA VAL A 23 -1.48 -10.74 -8.29
C VAL A 23 -0.55 -10.76 -7.06
N TRP A 24 0.76 -10.90 -7.25
CA TRP A 24 1.71 -10.96 -6.13
C TRP A 24 1.89 -9.63 -5.40
N THR A 25 1.64 -8.50 -6.07
CA THR A 25 1.87 -7.17 -5.51
C THR A 25 0.64 -6.54 -4.87
N ILE A 26 -0.55 -6.90 -5.33
CA ILE A 26 -1.81 -6.33 -4.82
C ILE A 26 -2.63 -7.40 -4.10
N LEU A 27 -2.85 -8.55 -4.72
CA LEU A 27 -3.68 -9.61 -4.15
C LEU A 27 -3.04 -10.26 -2.93
N LEU A 28 -1.73 -10.50 -2.94
CA LEU A 28 -1.02 -11.06 -1.77
C LEU A 28 -1.14 -10.17 -0.51
N PRO A 29 -0.79 -8.86 -0.53
CA PRO A 29 -0.93 -8.02 0.65
C PRO A 29 -2.40 -7.83 1.04
N MET A 30 -3.33 -7.75 0.09
CA MET A 30 -4.76 -7.73 0.42
C MET A 30 -5.22 -9.02 1.12
N LEU A 31 -4.79 -10.19 0.62
CA LEU A 31 -5.11 -11.47 1.22
C LEU A 31 -4.51 -11.59 2.63
N LEU A 32 -3.26 -11.17 2.82
CA LEU A 32 -2.65 -11.09 4.14
C LEU A 32 -3.45 -10.18 5.06
N LEU A 33 -3.84 -8.98 4.61
CA LEU A 33 -4.69 -8.08 5.39
C LEU A 33 -6.03 -8.75 5.74
N THR A 34 -6.73 -9.40 4.80
CA THR A 34 -7.97 -10.12 5.13
C THR A 34 -7.76 -11.25 6.11
N LEU A 35 -6.63 -11.94 6.03
CA LEU A 35 -6.34 -13.07 6.90
C LEU A 35 -6.00 -12.58 8.31
N PHE A 36 -5.27 -11.47 8.43
CA PHE A 36 -4.95 -10.88 9.73
C PHE A 36 -6.15 -10.20 10.40
N PHE A 37 -6.98 -9.48 9.65
CA PHE A 37 -8.20 -8.86 10.17
C PHE A 37 -9.35 -9.86 10.36
N GLY A 38 -9.39 -10.91 9.52
CA GLY A 38 -10.44 -11.94 9.50
C GLY A 38 -10.11 -13.20 10.30
N MET A 39 -8.86 -13.36 10.76
CA MET A 39 -8.58 -14.35 11.79
C MET A 39 -9.47 -13.99 12.99
N PRO A 40 -10.39 -14.88 13.41
CA PRO A 40 -10.92 -14.76 14.74
C PRO A 40 -9.68 -14.75 15.60
N SER A 41 -9.57 -13.71 16.40
CA SER A 41 -8.65 -13.51 17.47
C SER A 41 -8.66 -14.71 18.44
N GLY A 42 -8.37 -15.92 17.97
CA GLY A 42 -8.43 -17.20 18.67
C GLY A 42 -7.18 -17.47 19.49
N PHE A 43 -6.25 -16.52 19.53
CA PHE A 43 -5.31 -16.33 20.63
C PHE A 43 -5.90 -15.41 21.72
N GLN A 44 -7.23 -15.28 21.79
CA GLN A 44 -7.92 -14.65 22.91
C GLN A 44 -7.89 -15.58 24.11
N PHE A 45 -6.95 -15.30 25.01
CA PHE A 45 -7.24 -15.38 26.43
C PHE A 45 -8.60 -14.72 26.67
N ASN A 46 -9.44 -15.36 27.49
CA ASN A 46 -10.84 -15.02 27.70
C ASN A 46 -11.06 -13.63 28.35
N ASP A 47 -9.99 -12.86 28.56
CA ASP A 47 -9.99 -11.58 29.24
C ASP A 47 -10.15 -10.39 28.27
N PRO A 48 -11.14 -9.50 28.49
CA PRO A 48 -11.38 -8.32 27.66
C PRO A 48 -10.23 -7.30 27.70
N THR A 49 -9.38 -7.31 28.73
CA THR A 49 -8.17 -6.46 28.84
C THR A 49 -7.05 -6.93 27.91
N SER A 50 -6.90 -8.25 27.73
CA SER A 50 -5.89 -8.84 26.81
C SER A 50 -6.26 -8.67 25.34
N ARG A 51 -7.57 -8.61 25.03
CA ARG A 51 -8.12 -8.29 23.71
C ARG A 51 -7.71 -6.90 23.23
N GLY A 52 -7.81 -5.90 24.09
CA GLY A 52 -7.45 -4.51 23.75
C GLY A 52 -5.96 -4.35 23.43
N GLN A 53 -5.08 -4.92 24.25
CA GLN A 53 -3.62 -4.79 24.08
C GLN A 53 -3.10 -5.53 22.85
N LEU A 54 -3.61 -6.73 22.54
CA LEU A 54 -3.23 -7.47 21.34
C LEU A 54 -3.77 -6.80 20.07
N MET A 55 -4.96 -6.21 20.13
CA MET A 55 -5.50 -5.42 19.01
C MET A 55 -4.68 -4.15 18.77
N GLU A 56 -4.22 -3.46 19.81
CA GLU A 56 -3.31 -2.30 19.68
C GLU A 56 -1.93 -2.69 19.10
N MET A 57 -1.35 -3.83 19.51
CA MET A 57 -0.08 -4.30 18.95
C MET A 57 -0.22 -4.79 17.49
N SER A 58 -1.32 -5.48 17.16
CA SER A 58 -1.64 -5.83 15.78
C SER A 58 -1.95 -4.61 14.90
N GLY A 59 -2.38 -3.53 15.57
CA GLY A 59 -2.75 -2.21 15.07
C GLY A 59 -1.71 -1.54 14.16
N GLY A 60 -0.43 -1.66 14.50
CA GLY A 60 0.62 -1.11 13.63
C GLY A 60 1.18 -2.12 12.65
N PHE A 61 1.23 -3.37 13.08
CA PHE A 61 2.17 -4.35 12.55
C PHE A 61 1.76 -4.90 11.19
N TYR A 62 0.51 -5.34 11.04
CA TYR A 62 0.06 -6.01 9.82
C TYR A 62 -0.05 -5.07 8.61
N PRO A 63 -0.58 -3.83 8.73
CA PRO A 63 -0.50 -2.85 7.65
C PRO A 63 0.95 -2.51 7.26
N GLY A 64 1.86 -2.48 8.22
CA GLY A 64 3.30 -2.29 7.97
C GLY A 64 3.91 -3.40 7.12
N ILE A 65 3.56 -4.66 7.38
CA ILE A 65 4.00 -5.80 6.56
C ILE A 65 3.37 -5.76 5.16
N ALA A 66 2.07 -5.47 5.07
CA ALA A 66 1.38 -5.40 3.77
C ALA A 66 2.00 -4.33 2.86
N THR A 67 2.30 -3.16 3.43
CA THR A 67 2.96 -2.07 2.69
C THR A 67 4.41 -2.40 2.33
N SER A 68 5.16 -3.09 3.19
CA SER A 68 6.55 -3.49 2.88
C SER A 68 6.66 -4.43 1.68
N ILE A 69 5.66 -5.29 1.43
CA ILE A 69 5.60 -6.15 0.25
C ILE A 69 5.52 -5.32 -1.04
N VAL A 70 4.69 -4.27 -1.05
CA VAL A 70 4.54 -3.37 -2.20
C VAL A 70 5.88 -2.67 -2.51
N VAL A 71 6.56 -2.22 -1.46
CA VAL A 71 7.88 -1.55 -1.57
C VAL A 71 8.95 -2.51 -2.06
N SER A 72 8.97 -3.73 -1.52
CA SER A 72 9.91 -4.77 -1.96
C SER A 72 9.74 -5.10 -3.44
N SER A 73 8.48 -5.14 -3.91
CA SER A 73 8.22 -5.34 -5.33
C SER A 73 8.73 -4.19 -6.20
N PHE A 74 8.66 -2.95 -5.72
CA PHE A 74 9.24 -1.82 -6.44
C PHE A 74 10.75 -2.00 -6.62
N SER A 75 11.46 -2.38 -5.54
CA SER A 75 12.89 -2.65 -5.61
C SER A 75 13.22 -3.75 -6.61
N VAL A 76 12.42 -4.83 -6.67
CA VAL A 76 12.60 -5.91 -7.64
C VAL A 76 12.45 -5.40 -9.09
N VAL A 77 11.45 -4.56 -9.36
CA VAL A 77 11.26 -3.94 -10.69
C VAL A 77 12.49 -3.12 -11.06
N LEU A 78 12.97 -2.24 -10.18
CA LEU A 78 14.15 -1.43 -10.45
C LEU A 78 15.41 -2.28 -10.71
N VAL A 79 15.61 -3.35 -9.95
CA VAL A 79 16.73 -4.28 -10.15
C VAL A 79 16.60 -4.99 -11.50
N ARG A 80 15.39 -5.42 -11.88
CA ARG A 80 15.14 -6.04 -13.19
C ARG A 80 15.40 -5.06 -14.34
N GLU A 81 14.99 -3.81 -14.21
CA GLU A 81 15.25 -2.78 -15.22
C GLU A 81 16.73 -2.43 -15.34
N ARG A 82 17.46 -2.46 -14.22
CA ARG A 82 18.92 -2.28 -14.21
C ARG A 82 19.63 -3.42 -14.91
N THR A 83 19.26 -4.67 -14.61
CA THR A 83 19.89 -5.87 -15.21
C THR A 83 19.61 -5.98 -16.71
N THR A 84 18.40 -5.63 -17.15
CA THR A 84 18.00 -5.61 -18.56
C THR A 84 18.44 -4.35 -19.31
N LYS A 85 18.99 -3.35 -18.61
CA LYS A 85 19.31 -2.02 -19.14
C LYS A 85 18.11 -1.34 -19.81
N ALA A 86 16.87 -1.68 -19.41
CA ALA A 86 15.65 -1.15 -20.01
C ALA A 86 15.60 0.38 -19.96
N LYS A 87 15.97 0.99 -18.82
CA LYS A 87 16.10 2.44 -18.65
C LYS A 87 17.05 3.07 -19.68
N HIS A 88 18.20 2.45 -19.93
CA HIS A 88 19.18 2.95 -20.90
C HIS A 88 18.61 2.92 -22.33
N VAL A 89 17.95 1.81 -22.69
CA VAL A 89 17.30 1.68 -24.00
C VAL A 89 16.21 2.74 -24.16
N MET A 90 15.34 2.92 -23.17
CA MET A 90 14.28 3.93 -23.20
C MET A 90 14.83 5.36 -23.36
N ILE A 91 15.87 5.71 -22.60
CA ILE A 91 16.51 7.04 -22.71
C ILE A 91 17.17 7.22 -24.08
N SER A 92 17.85 6.18 -24.61
CA SER A 92 18.46 6.24 -25.95
C SER A 92 17.44 6.37 -27.08
N GLN A 93 16.19 5.93 -26.86
CA GLN A 93 15.06 6.11 -27.77
C GLN A 93 14.39 7.49 -27.63
N GLY A 94 14.98 8.41 -26.85
CA GLY A 94 14.51 9.79 -26.71
C GLY A 94 13.55 10.01 -25.54
N LEU A 95 13.39 9.05 -24.62
CA LEU A 95 12.57 9.27 -23.44
C LEU A 95 13.30 10.18 -22.42
N PRO A 96 12.71 11.32 -22.01
CA PRO A 96 13.33 12.16 -21.00
C PRO A 96 13.36 11.43 -19.64
N PRO A 97 14.49 11.46 -18.91
CA PRO A 97 14.63 10.77 -17.63
C PRO A 97 13.58 11.18 -16.58
N SER A 98 13.14 12.44 -16.61
CA SER A 98 12.08 12.95 -15.73
C SER A 98 10.73 12.28 -15.98
N ALA A 99 10.37 12.03 -17.24
CA ALA A 99 9.12 11.36 -17.58
C ALA A 99 9.15 9.87 -17.19
N TYR A 100 10.30 9.20 -17.35
CA TYR A 100 10.49 7.83 -16.88
C TYR A 100 10.25 7.71 -15.37
N TRP A 101 10.87 8.58 -14.57
CA TRP A 101 10.70 8.54 -13.13
C TRP A 101 9.29 8.95 -12.68
N ALA A 102 8.70 9.97 -13.29
CA ALA A 102 7.33 10.39 -12.99
C ALA A 102 6.33 9.25 -13.24
N GLY A 103 6.44 8.55 -14.37
CA GLY A 103 5.58 7.40 -14.67
C GLY A 103 5.78 6.23 -13.71
N THR A 104 7.04 5.92 -13.40
CA THR A 104 7.39 4.84 -12.45
C THR A 104 6.87 5.14 -11.04
N VAL A 105 7.12 6.33 -10.51
CA VAL A 105 6.65 6.75 -9.18
C VAL A 105 5.13 6.80 -9.14
N CYS A 106 4.47 7.35 -10.17
CA CYS A 106 3.01 7.42 -10.23
C CYS A 106 2.36 6.04 -10.18
N LEU A 107 2.89 5.07 -10.95
CA LEU A 107 2.39 3.70 -10.95
C LEU A 107 2.58 3.03 -9.57
N HIS A 108 3.77 3.16 -8.96
CA HIS A 108 4.02 2.58 -7.65
C HIS A 108 3.21 3.22 -6.53
N TYR A 109 3.04 4.54 -6.59
CA TYR A 109 2.15 5.25 -5.70
C TYR A 109 0.72 4.75 -5.83
N LEU A 110 0.22 4.56 -7.05
CA LEU A 110 -1.12 4.01 -7.28
C LEU A 110 -1.28 2.61 -6.65
N HIS A 111 -0.31 1.71 -6.85
CA HIS A 111 -0.34 0.38 -6.25
C HIS A 111 -0.34 0.44 -4.72
N ALA A 112 0.52 1.29 -4.14
CA ALA A 112 0.60 1.45 -2.70
C ALA A 112 -0.67 2.07 -2.11
N VAL A 113 -1.27 3.06 -2.79
CA VAL A 113 -2.55 3.66 -2.38
C VAL A 113 -3.68 2.62 -2.40
N VAL A 114 -3.74 1.76 -3.43
CA VAL A 114 -4.75 0.70 -3.52
C VAL A 114 -4.64 -0.26 -2.32
N VAL A 115 -3.43 -0.67 -1.95
CA VAL A 115 -3.20 -1.54 -0.79
C VAL A 115 -3.46 -0.81 0.53
N SER A 116 -3.03 0.45 0.67
CA SER A 116 -3.26 1.24 1.88
C SER A 116 -4.74 1.57 2.09
N LEU A 117 -5.50 1.87 1.04
CA LEU A 117 -6.96 2.10 1.11
C LEU A 117 -7.73 0.83 1.50
N TYR A 118 -7.16 -0.34 1.25
CA TYR A 118 -7.76 -1.60 1.66
C TYR A 118 -7.80 -1.76 3.18
N VAL A 119 -6.84 -1.17 3.90
CA VAL A 119 -6.75 -1.25 5.38
C VAL A 119 -8.00 -0.68 6.09
N PRO A 120 -8.44 0.58 5.85
CA PRO A 120 -9.66 1.09 6.47
C PRO A 120 -10.91 0.34 5.97
N VAL A 121 -10.94 -0.12 4.72
CA VAL A 121 -12.08 -0.89 4.18
C VAL A 121 -12.24 -2.21 4.93
N VAL A 122 -11.15 -2.99 5.05
CA VAL A 122 -11.20 -4.29 5.73
C VAL A 122 -11.49 -4.11 7.22
N SER A 123 -10.94 -3.08 7.86
CA SER A 123 -11.22 -2.76 9.26
C SER A 123 -12.70 -2.47 9.53
N ILE A 124 -13.39 -1.76 8.62
CA ILE A 124 -14.83 -1.50 8.72
C ILE A 124 -15.61 -2.80 8.54
N LEU A 125 -15.24 -3.62 7.55
CA LEU A 125 -15.92 -4.89 7.27
C LEU A 125 -15.80 -5.90 8.41
N THR A 126 -14.65 -5.95 9.09
CA THR A 126 -14.40 -6.89 10.19
C THR A 126 -14.77 -6.34 11.56
N MET A 127 -15.36 -5.13 11.64
CA MET A 127 -15.72 -4.46 12.89
C MET A 127 -14.55 -4.42 13.91
N GLN A 128 -13.31 -4.25 13.42
CA GLN A 128 -12.13 -4.18 14.28
C GLN A 128 -11.82 -2.74 14.72
N ASN A 129 -11.39 -2.60 15.98
CA ASN A 129 -11.16 -1.33 16.70
C ASN A 129 -9.94 -0.52 16.24
N TYR A 130 -9.71 -0.39 14.94
CA TYR A 130 -8.83 0.65 14.40
C TYR A 130 -9.55 2.00 14.25
N ILE A 131 -10.87 1.97 14.15
CA ILE A 131 -11.74 3.13 13.89
C ILE A 131 -12.79 3.30 14.99
N THR A 132 -13.23 2.20 15.61
CA THR A 132 -14.19 2.18 16.72
C THR A 132 -13.48 2.21 18.08
N GLU A 133 -14.00 3.02 19.01
CA GLU A 133 -13.48 3.12 20.39
C GLU A 133 -13.39 1.76 21.10
N PRO A 134 -12.52 1.62 22.14
CA PRO A 134 -12.76 0.62 23.16
C PRO A 134 -14.15 0.89 23.73
N ALA A 135 -14.96 -0.16 23.86
CA ALA A 135 -16.30 -0.11 24.42
C ALA A 135 -16.30 0.51 25.84
N VAL A 136 -16.30 1.83 25.95
CA VAL A 136 -16.99 2.53 27.04
C VAL A 136 -18.44 2.53 26.60
N ALA A 137 -19.05 1.39 26.87
CA ALA A 137 -20.46 1.13 26.69
C ALA A 137 -21.24 2.01 27.67
N GLU A 138 -21.40 3.29 27.36
CA GLU A 138 -22.43 4.13 27.97
C GLU A 138 -22.57 5.39 27.12
N LEU A 139 -23.75 5.56 26.53
CA LEU A 139 -24.17 6.73 25.74
C LEU A 139 -23.86 6.73 24.23
N GLY A 140 -24.44 5.75 23.53
CA GLY A 140 -25.18 6.03 22.28
C GLY A 140 -24.38 6.55 21.08
N THR A 141 -23.98 5.61 20.22
CA THR A 141 -24.09 5.75 18.76
C THR A 141 -23.70 7.10 18.14
N THR A 142 -22.41 7.38 18.02
CA THR A 142 -21.92 8.10 16.84
C THR A 142 -20.56 7.54 16.43
N ILE A 143 -20.55 6.74 15.37
CA ILE A 143 -19.35 6.55 14.55
C ILE A 143 -18.94 7.95 14.11
N SER A 144 -17.94 8.56 14.76
CA SER A 144 -17.55 9.92 14.41
C SER A 144 -16.95 9.86 13.00
N HIS A 145 -17.71 10.32 12.00
CA HIS A 145 -17.29 10.41 10.59
C HIS A 145 -15.87 11.00 10.42
N HIS A 146 -15.46 11.83 11.38
CA HIS A 146 -14.12 12.38 11.50
C HIS A 146 -13.01 11.32 11.54
N ARG A 147 -13.13 10.22 12.31
CA ARG A 147 -12.05 9.21 12.42
C ARG A 147 -11.93 8.33 11.18
N ALA A 148 -13.05 7.99 10.55
CA ALA A 148 -13.05 7.29 9.26
C ALA A 148 -12.35 8.15 8.20
N LEU A 149 -12.68 9.44 8.11
CA LEU A 149 -12.03 10.38 7.19
C LEU A 149 -10.52 10.45 7.47
N VAL A 150 -10.10 10.56 8.73
CA VAL A 150 -8.68 10.57 9.11
C VAL A 150 -7.98 9.28 8.67
N ALA A 151 -8.62 8.12 8.82
CA ALA A 151 -8.05 6.83 8.39
C ALA A 151 -7.88 6.76 6.86
N PHE A 152 -8.86 7.22 6.08
CA PHE A 152 -8.74 7.29 4.61
C PHE A 152 -7.67 8.28 4.17
N VAL A 153 -7.61 9.46 4.80
CA VAL A 153 -6.56 10.46 4.51
C VAL A 153 -5.19 9.90 4.86
N ALA A 154 -5.01 9.30 6.04
CA ALA A 154 -3.77 8.66 6.44
C ALA A 154 -3.38 7.53 5.48
N ALA A 155 -4.34 6.71 5.04
CA ALA A 155 -4.10 5.66 4.05
C ALA A 155 -3.59 6.22 2.72
N THR A 156 -4.12 7.34 2.24
CA THR A 156 -3.62 7.99 1.01
C THR A 156 -2.26 8.67 1.17
N LEU A 157 -1.95 9.20 2.36
CA LEU A 157 -0.68 9.91 2.61
C LEU A 157 0.46 8.97 3.01
N SER A 158 0.16 7.83 3.64
CA SER A 158 1.15 6.85 4.11
C SER A 158 2.15 6.37 3.05
N PRO A 159 1.81 6.24 1.75
CA PRO A 159 2.78 5.82 0.73
C PRO A 159 3.71 6.94 0.27
N LEU A 160 3.42 8.21 0.56
CA LEU A 160 4.21 9.35 0.07
C LEU A 160 5.66 9.30 0.56
N PRO A 161 5.97 9.14 1.86
CA PRO A 161 7.36 9.09 2.32
C PRO A 161 8.14 7.95 1.70
N ILE A 162 7.48 6.79 1.49
CA ILE A 162 8.12 5.60 0.95
C ILE A 162 8.38 5.74 -0.55
N THR A 163 7.41 6.25 -1.31
CA THR A 163 7.58 6.50 -2.74
C THR A 163 8.60 7.62 -3.01
N LEU A 164 8.64 8.64 -2.14
CA LEU A 164 9.63 9.71 -2.20
C LEU A 164 11.03 9.20 -1.86
N SER A 165 11.20 8.38 -0.82
CA SER A 165 12.51 7.81 -0.48
C SER A 165 13.03 6.90 -1.59
N ALA A 166 12.16 6.09 -2.17
CA ALA A 166 12.39 5.32 -3.39
C ALA A 166 12.87 6.19 -4.56
N TYR A 167 12.18 7.29 -4.82
CA TYR A 167 12.55 8.25 -5.87
C TYR A 167 13.91 8.90 -5.59
N LEU A 168 14.18 9.33 -4.35
CA LEU A 168 15.46 9.95 -3.98
C LEU A 168 16.63 8.99 -4.12
N MET A 169 16.51 7.74 -3.65
CA MET A 169 17.55 6.72 -3.83
C MET A 169 17.86 6.47 -5.29
N SER A 170 16.87 6.64 -6.16
CA SER A 170 17.05 6.41 -7.59
C SER A 170 17.92 7.44 -8.33
N PHE A 171 18.20 8.60 -7.71
CA PHE A 171 19.18 9.57 -8.23
C PHE A 171 20.60 9.30 -7.73
N MET A 172 20.75 8.51 -6.66
CA MET A 172 22.07 8.16 -6.12
C MET A 172 22.74 7.02 -6.90
N PHE A 173 22.02 6.36 -7.82
CA PHE A 173 22.48 5.20 -8.61
C PHE A 173 22.24 5.40 -10.11
#